data_AF-A0A1N6DEN5-F1
#
_entry.id   AF-A0A1N6DEN5-F1
#
_cell.length_a   1.000
_cell.length_b   1.000
_cell.length_c   1.000
_cell.angle_alpha   90.00
_cell.angle_beta   90.00
_cell.angle_gamma   90.00
#
_symmetry.space_group_name_H-M   'P 1'
#
loop_
_entity.id
_entity.type
_entity.pdbx_description
1 polymer ?
#
loop_
_entity_poly.entity_id
_entity_poly.type
_entity_poly.pdbx_seq_one_letter_code
_entity_poly.pdbx_strand_id
1 'polypeptide(L)'
;MATATSNSKTDQLAATERPKHAVRMILIINATAYEIVPIKVEAEVVRQCFELRKPDGEVWHVSQHDHGTQCTCADFEFNRNYLDPLGCKHIRALTAMGVVDTRPARVRTPPPSAFNEEQESKAMAKDWSDNIRYGIRRR
;
A
#
# COMPACT_ATOMS: atom_id res chain seq x y z
N MET A 1 -27.63 57.69 15.43
CA MET A 1 -26.17 57.72 15.23
C MET A 1 -25.70 56.29 15.10
N ALA A 2 -25.01 55.99 14.00
CA ALA A 2 -24.53 54.68 13.63
C ALA A 2 -23.24 54.32 14.38
N THR A 3 -23.02 53.02 14.63
CA THR A 3 -21.74 52.37 14.34
C THR A 3 -21.94 50.86 14.32
N ALA A 4 -21.79 50.29 13.13
CA ALA A 4 -21.57 48.87 12.89
C ALA A 4 -20.08 48.56 13.17
N THR A 5 -19.80 47.42 13.80
CA THR A 5 -18.45 46.84 13.85
C THR A 5 -18.45 45.53 13.08
N SER A 6 -17.83 45.61 11.90
CA SER A 6 -17.45 44.52 11.01
C SER A 6 -16.25 43.76 11.57
N ASN A 7 -16.31 42.42 11.60
CA ASN A 7 -15.13 41.57 11.71
C ASN A 7 -14.96 40.80 10.40
N SER A 8 -14.09 41.33 9.53
CA SER A 8 -13.57 40.66 8.34
C SER A 8 -12.50 39.65 8.77
N LYS A 9 -12.91 38.40 8.99
CA LYS A 9 -11.97 37.27 8.95
C LYS A 9 -11.51 37.12 7.51
N THR A 10 -10.27 37.51 7.28
CA THR A 10 -9.53 37.27 6.05
C THR A 10 -9.32 35.76 5.93
N ASP A 11 -10.12 35.12 5.07
CA ASP A 11 -9.83 33.79 4.54
C ASP A 11 -8.52 33.86 3.74
N GLN A 12 -7.41 33.59 4.41
CA GLN A 12 -6.13 33.34 3.74
C GLN A 12 -6.23 31.97 3.05
N LEU A 13 -6.69 31.98 1.80
CA LEU A 13 -6.54 30.88 0.87
C LEU A 13 -5.04 30.62 0.69
N ALA A 14 -4.58 29.50 1.25
CA ALA A 14 -3.21 29.02 1.14
C ALA A 14 -2.79 28.95 -0.33
N ALA A 15 -1.77 29.74 -0.70
CA ALA A 15 -1.18 29.71 -2.03
C ALA A 15 -0.55 28.33 -2.26
N THR A 16 -1.18 27.53 -3.13
CA THR A 16 -0.62 26.27 -3.60
C THR A 16 0.60 26.56 -4.47
N GLU A 17 1.79 26.15 -4.00
CA GLU A 17 3.03 26.24 -4.76
C GLU A 17 2.86 25.55 -6.13
N ARG A 18 3.17 26.27 -7.21
CA ARG A 18 3.11 25.70 -8.56
C ARG A 18 4.19 24.62 -8.69
N PRO A 19 3.88 23.43 -9.22
CA PRO A 19 4.88 22.38 -9.42
C PRO A 19 5.96 22.90 -10.39
N LYS A 20 7.22 22.87 -9.95
CA LYS A 20 8.38 23.41 -10.71
C LYS A 20 8.67 22.63 -11.99
N HIS A 21 8.19 21.39 -12.08
CA HIS A 21 8.39 20.51 -13.22
C HIS A 21 7.11 19.72 -13.53
N ALA A 22 6.71 19.71 -14.79
CA ALA A 22 5.68 18.82 -15.31
C ALA A 22 6.37 17.65 -16.02
N VAL A 23 6.11 16.42 -15.56
CA VAL A 23 6.64 15.19 -16.16
C VAL A 23 5.46 14.39 -16.70
N ARG A 24 5.57 13.91 -17.94
CA ARG A 24 4.60 13.05 -18.59
C ARG A 24 5.24 11.70 -18.90
N MET A 25 4.52 10.62 -18.65
CA MET A 25 4.95 9.26 -18.98
C MET A 25 4.02 8.66 -20.05
N ILE A 26 4.62 8.14 -21.11
CA ILE A 26 3.92 7.43 -22.19
C ILE A 26 4.50 6.02 -22.26
N LEU A 27 3.63 5.02 -22.15
CA LEU A 27 3.97 3.62 -22.27
C LEU A 27 3.47 3.09 -23.60
N ILE A 28 4.34 2.47 -24.40
CA ILE A 28 3.98 1.87 -25.69
C ILE A 28 3.96 0.35 -25.53
N ILE A 29 2.80 -0.26 -25.72
CA ILE A 29 2.61 -1.72 -25.68
C ILE A 29 2.09 -2.17 -27.05
N ASN A 30 2.85 -3.01 -27.75
CA ASN A 30 2.50 -3.52 -29.08
C ASN A 30 2.02 -2.41 -30.05
N ALA A 31 2.84 -1.36 -30.19
CA ALA A 31 2.56 -0.17 -31.01
C ALA A 31 1.37 0.71 -30.57
N THR A 32 0.69 0.40 -29.47
CA THR A 32 -0.35 1.27 -28.89
C THR A 32 0.27 2.12 -27.80
N ALA A 33 0.11 3.45 -27.89
CA ALA A 33 0.56 4.39 -26.86
C ALA A 33 -0.51 4.58 -25.80
N TYR A 34 -0.09 4.49 -24.53
CA TYR A 34 -0.92 4.74 -23.36
C TYR A 34 -0.27 5.85 -22.56
N GLU A 35 -1.03 6.88 -22.23
CA GLU A 35 -0.62 7.86 -21.25
C GLU A 35 -0.88 7.30 -19.85
N ILE A 36 0.13 7.38 -18.98
CA ILE A 36 0.03 6.91 -17.60
C ILE A 36 -0.20 8.12 -16.70
N VAL A 37 -1.29 8.08 -15.95
CA VAL A 37 -1.62 9.09 -14.95
C VAL A 37 -1.67 8.41 -13.57
N PRO A 38 -0.82 8.80 -12.61
CA PRO A 38 -0.94 8.29 -11.25
C PRO A 38 -2.22 8.82 -10.60
N ILE A 39 -2.98 7.93 -9.98
CA ILE A 39 -4.17 8.28 -9.20
C ILE A 39 -3.78 8.31 -7.73
N LYS A 40 -4.16 9.39 -7.02
CA LYS A 40 -4.01 9.46 -5.57
C LYS A 40 -4.95 8.45 -4.93
N VAL A 41 -4.40 7.54 -4.14
CA VAL A 41 -5.19 6.51 -3.46
C VAL A 41 -5.38 6.88 -1.99
N GLU A 42 -6.60 6.74 -1.50
CA GLU A 42 -6.96 7.00 -0.10
C GLU A 42 -7.19 5.71 0.71
N ALA A 43 -7.25 4.56 0.04
CA ALA A 43 -7.56 3.27 0.65
C ALA A 43 -6.30 2.57 1.19
N GLU A 44 -6.36 2.08 2.43
CA GLU A 44 -5.24 1.41 3.12
C GLU A 44 -4.75 0.14 2.41
N VAL A 45 -5.65 -0.56 1.72
CA VAL A 45 -5.37 -1.82 1.03
C VAL A 45 -4.69 -1.63 -0.34
N VAL A 46 -4.80 -0.43 -0.91
CA VAL A 46 -4.30 -0.14 -2.26
C VAL A 46 -3.05 0.72 -2.13
N ARG A 47 -1.90 0.16 -2.53
CA ARG A 47 -0.62 0.85 -2.44
C ARG A 47 -0.50 1.94 -3.49
N GLN A 48 -0.88 1.61 -4.71
CA GLN A 48 -0.74 2.45 -5.89
C GLN A 48 -1.85 2.18 -6.88
N CYS A 49 -2.26 3.20 -7.61
CA CYS A 49 -3.21 3.06 -8.70
C CYS A 49 -2.77 3.96 -9.86
N PHE A 50 -2.83 3.41 -11.07
CA PHE A 50 -2.49 4.10 -12.29
C PHE A 50 -3.64 4.02 -13.28
N GLU A 51 -3.90 5.14 -13.95
CA GLU A 51 -4.80 5.22 -15.07
C GLU A 51 -4.00 5.15 -16.37
N LEU A 52 -4.37 4.23 -17.26
CA LEU A 52 -3.81 4.10 -18.59
C LEU A 52 -4.84 4.62 -19.58
N ARG A 53 -4.51 5.70 -20.27
CA ARG A 53 -5.37 6.34 -21.27
C ARG A 53 -4.85 6.07 -22.67
N LYS A 54 -5.68 5.48 -23.52
CA LYS A 54 -5.41 5.40 -24.96
C LYS A 54 -5.78 6.74 -25.62
N PRO A 55 -5.15 7.10 -26.76
CA PRO A 55 -5.59 8.24 -27.57
C PRO A 55 -7.07 8.17 -27.99
N ASP A 56 -7.64 6.96 -28.09
CA ASP A 56 -9.03 6.74 -28.49
C ASP A 56 -10.04 7.07 -27.38
N GLY A 57 -9.57 7.41 -26.17
CA GLY A 57 -10.40 7.71 -25.01
C GLY A 57 -10.72 6.50 -24.14
N GLU A 58 -10.29 5.30 -24.52
CA GLU A 58 -10.37 4.12 -23.66
C GLU A 58 -9.45 4.28 -22.44
N VAL A 59 -9.99 3.94 -21.27
CA VAL A 59 -9.30 4.07 -19.99
C VAL A 59 -9.30 2.73 -19.27
N TRP A 60 -8.15 2.35 -18.72
CA TRP A 60 -8.03 1.22 -17.82
C TRP A 60 -7.33 1.63 -16.54
N HIS A 61 -7.68 0.98 -15.45
CA HIS A 61 -7.03 1.16 -14.16
C HIS A 61 -6.17 -0.05 -13.84
N VAL A 62 -4.97 0.21 -13.33
CA VAL A 62 -4.08 -0.80 -12.76
C VAL A 62 -3.82 -0.45 -11.31
N SER A 63 -4.31 -1.29 -10.42
CA SER A 63 -4.18 -1.12 -8.97
C SER A 63 -3.25 -2.17 -8.39
N GLN A 64 -2.34 -1.74 -7.51
CA GLN A 64 -1.48 -2.61 -6.75
C GLN A 64 -2.03 -2.75 -5.32
N HIS A 65 -2.34 -3.98 -4.95
CA HIS A 65 -2.82 -4.36 -3.61
C HIS A 65 -1.75 -5.20 -2.90
N ASP A 66 -1.92 -5.41 -1.60
CA ASP A 66 -1.01 -6.28 -0.82
C ASP A 66 -0.98 -7.73 -1.35
N HIS A 67 -2.11 -8.22 -1.86
CA HIS A 67 -2.29 -9.58 -2.36
C HIS A 67 -1.96 -9.74 -3.86
N GLY A 68 -1.63 -8.65 -4.57
CA GLY A 68 -1.28 -8.70 -5.99
C GLY A 68 -1.72 -7.47 -6.77
N THR A 69 -1.45 -7.48 -8.07
CA THR A 69 -1.83 -6.41 -9.00
C THR A 69 -3.09 -6.79 -9.76
N GLN A 70 -4.01 -5.84 -9.93
CA GLN A 70 -5.25 -6.01 -10.68
C GLN A 70 -5.35 -4.97 -11.82
N CYS A 71 -6.03 -5.34 -12.90
CA CYS A 71 -6.27 -4.46 -14.04
C CYS A 71 -7.71 -4.58 -14.53
N THR A 72 -8.35 -3.46 -14.89
CA THR A 72 -9.75 -3.43 -15.36
C THR A 72 -9.90 -3.71 -16.86
N CYS A 73 -8.87 -4.26 -17.52
CA CYS A 73 -8.97 -4.60 -18.94
C CYS A 73 -9.64 -5.97 -19.13
N ALA A 74 -10.41 -6.12 -20.19
CA ALA A 74 -11.15 -7.36 -20.49
C ALA A 74 -10.26 -8.61 -20.49
N ASP A 75 -9.04 -8.55 -21.04
CA ASP A 75 -8.12 -9.69 -21.02
C ASP A 75 -7.76 -10.10 -19.59
N PHE A 76 -7.61 -9.15 -18.66
CA PHE A 76 -7.36 -9.50 -17.27
C PHE A 76 -8.59 -10.15 -16.64
N GLU A 77 -9.73 -9.47 -16.71
CA GLU A 77 -10.96 -9.88 -16.01
C GLU A 77 -11.47 -11.25 -16.48
N PHE A 78 -11.44 -11.52 -17.79
CA PHE A 78 -12.01 -12.73 -18.36
C PHE A 78 -11.00 -13.87 -18.54
N ASN A 79 -9.72 -13.57 -18.80
CA ASN A 79 -8.75 -14.62 -19.17
C ASN A 79 -7.63 -14.85 -18.16
N ARG A 80 -7.34 -13.89 -17.27
CA ARG A 80 -6.13 -13.94 -16.42
C ARG A 80 -6.41 -13.87 -14.93
N ASN A 81 -7.55 -13.31 -14.53
CA ASN A 81 -7.90 -13.13 -13.14
C ASN A 81 -7.86 -14.47 -12.41
N TYR A 82 -7.03 -14.57 -11.38
CA TYR A 82 -6.74 -15.80 -10.61
C TYR A 82 -6.15 -16.98 -11.39
N LEU A 83 -5.85 -16.84 -12.68
CA LEU A 83 -5.31 -17.90 -13.54
C LEU A 83 -3.83 -17.67 -13.88
N ASP A 84 -3.43 -16.42 -14.11
CA ASP A 84 -2.08 -16.08 -14.55
C ASP A 84 -1.41 -15.11 -13.57
N PRO A 85 -0.35 -15.54 -12.86
CA PRO A 85 0.35 -14.67 -11.90
C PRO A 85 1.10 -13.52 -12.56
N LEU A 86 1.34 -13.57 -13.88
CA LEU A 86 1.99 -12.48 -14.62
C LEU A 86 1.02 -11.36 -14.99
N GLY A 87 -0.29 -11.65 -15.03
CA GLY A 87 -1.33 -10.70 -15.40
C GLY A 87 -1.39 -10.36 -16.89
N CYS A 88 -2.18 -9.35 -17.23
CA CYS A 88 -2.37 -8.89 -18.60
C CYS A 88 -1.17 -8.09 -19.14
N LYS A 89 -1.20 -7.74 -20.43
CA LYS A 89 -0.14 -6.95 -21.09
C LYS A 89 0.18 -5.63 -20.35
N HIS A 90 -0.82 -4.98 -19.74
CA HIS A 90 -0.64 -3.72 -19.02
C HIS A 90 0.15 -3.91 -17.72
N ILE A 91 -0.20 -4.93 -16.93
CA ILE A 91 0.51 -5.28 -15.69
C ILE A 91 1.96 -5.66 -16.01
N ARG A 92 2.16 -6.53 -17.00
CA ARG A 92 3.50 -6.96 -17.41
C ARG A 92 4.38 -5.77 -17.85
N ALA A 93 3.81 -4.83 -18.60
CA ALA A 93 4.52 -3.64 -19.05
C ALA A 93 4.87 -2.69 -17.90
N LEU A 94 3.94 -2.41 -16.99
CA LEU A 94 4.21 -1.59 -15.80
C LEU A 94 5.23 -2.23 -14.86
N THR A 95 5.20 -3.56 -14.75
CA THR A 95 6.17 -4.33 -13.98
C THR A 95 7.56 -4.24 -14.60
N ALA A 96 7.66 -4.36 -15.94
CA ALA A 96 8.92 -4.22 -16.64
C ALA A 96 9.55 -2.82 -16.49
N MET A 97 8.73 -1.78 -16.34
CA MET A 97 9.19 -0.42 -16.04
C MET A 97 9.53 -0.20 -14.56
N GLY A 98 9.23 -1.16 -13.68
CA GLY A 98 9.41 -1.02 -12.24
C GLY A 98 8.43 -0.04 -11.57
N VAL A 99 7.33 0.30 -12.26
CA VAL A 99 6.29 1.18 -11.71
C VAL A 99 5.39 0.42 -10.74
N VAL A 100 5.14 -0.86 -11.02
CA VAL A 100 4.35 -1.76 -10.18
C VAL A 100 5.16 -3.02 -9.89
N ASP A 101 5.00 -3.62 -8.71
CA ASP A 101 5.58 -4.92 -8.39
C ASP A 101 4.48 -5.99 -8.40
N THR A 102 4.69 -7.05 -9.17
CA THR A 102 3.79 -8.22 -9.20
C THR A 102 4.06 -9.20 -8.07
N ARG A 103 5.19 -9.06 -7.36
CA ARG A 103 5.40 -9.85 -6.16
C ARG A 103 4.34 -9.46 -5.12
N PRO A 104 3.70 -10.43 -4.45
CA PRO A 104 2.94 -10.12 -3.26
C PRO A 104 3.88 -9.36 -2.34
N ALA A 105 3.37 -8.32 -1.70
CA ALA A 105 4.14 -7.56 -0.75
C ALA A 105 4.83 -8.55 0.16
N ARG A 106 6.18 -8.63 0.13
CA ARG A 106 6.88 -9.42 1.13
C ARG A 106 6.36 -8.87 2.45
N VAL A 107 5.66 -9.71 3.22
CA VAL A 107 5.45 -9.43 4.62
C VAL A 107 6.85 -9.07 5.09
N ARG A 108 7.07 -7.81 5.43
CA ARG A 108 8.28 -7.46 6.17
C ARG A 108 8.11 -8.24 7.43
N THR A 109 8.67 -9.45 7.48
CA THR A 109 8.86 -10.13 8.74
C THR A 109 9.60 -9.09 9.54
N PRO A 110 9.02 -8.55 10.63
CA PRO A 110 9.82 -7.72 11.50
C PRO A 110 11.11 -8.51 11.75
N PRO A 111 12.30 -7.88 11.70
CA PRO A 111 13.52 -8.57 12.13
C PRO A 111 13.15 -9.24 13.44
N PRO A 112 13.45 -10.55 13.62
CA PRO A 112 13.01 -11.28 14.80
C PRO A 112 13.30 -10.35 15.96
N SER A 113 12.22 -9.81 16.54
CA SER A 113 12.37 -8.96 17.70
C SER A 113 13.22 -9.81 18.61
N ALA A 114 14.33 -9.26 19.08
CA ALA A 114 15.13 -9.87 20.12
C ALA A 114 14.17 -10.09 21.29
N PHE A 115 13.45 -11.21 21.25
CA PHE A 115 12.69 -11.74 22.34
C PHE A 115 13.79 -11.94 23.36
N ASN A 116 13.71 -11.10 24.37
CA ASN A 116 14.66 -11.05 25.46
C ASN A 116 14.43 -12.36 26.24
N GLU A 117 14.93 -13.50 25.72
CA GLU A 117 14.92 -14.82 26.40
C GLU A 117 15.58 -14.71 27.79
N GLU A 118 16.37 -13.67 28.01
CA GLU A 118 16.99 -13.36 29.29
C GLU A 118 16.02 -12.80 30.35
N GLN A 119 14.82 -12.31 29.98
CA GLN A 119 13.82 -11.85 30.96
C GLN A 119 12.89 -12.97 31.45
N GLU A 120 12.56 -13.96 30.62
CA GLU A 120 11.73 -15.09 31.06
C GLU A 120 12.50 -16.09 31.94
N SER A 121 13.80 -16.31 31.67
CA SER A 121 14.65 -17.19 32.48
C SER A 121 14.92 -16.65 33.90
N LYS A 122 14.93 -15.33 34.09
CA LYS A 122 15.04 -14.71 35.43
C LYS A 122 13.70 -14.68 36.19
N ALA A 123 12.56 -14.75 35.50
CA ALA A 123 11.24 -14.81 36.13
C ALA A 123 10.90 -16.22 36.66
N MET A 124 11.26 -17.30 35.93
CA MET A 124 10.96 -18.67 36.37
C MET A 124 11.88 -19.21 37.49
N ALA A 125 13.09 -18.66 37.67
CA ALA A 125 14.01 -19.14 38.70
C ALA A 125 13.64 -18.66 40.13
N LYS A 126 12.78 -17.65 40.26
CA LYS A 126 12.49 -17.03 41.57
C LYS A 126 11.27 -17.63 42.29
N ASP A 127 10.41 -18.36 41.61
CA ASP A 127 9.10 -18.78 42.17
C ASP A 127 9.06 -20.25 42.64
N TRP A 128 10.09 -21.05 42.36
CA TRP A 128 10.09 -22.48 42.73
C TRP A 128 10.73 -22.79 44.09
N SER A 129 11.48 -21.86 44.70
CA SER A 129 12.14 -22.13 45.99
C SER A 129 11.21 -22.02 47.21
N ASP A 130 10.00 -21.48 47.07
CA ASP A 130 9.19 -21.08 48.24
C ASP A 130 8.06 -22.06 48.63
N ASN A 131 7.93 -23.21 47.96
CA ASN A 131 6.81 -24.15 48.23
C ASN A 131 7.19 -25.54 48.80
N ILE A 132 8.41 -25.73 49.32
CA ILE A 132 8.77 -26.95 50.08
C ILE A 132 8.52 -26.73 51.58
N ARG A 133 7.28 -26.42 51.95
CA ARG A 133 6.78 -26.49 53.33
C ARG A 133 5.30 -26.80 53.27
N TYR A 134 4.92 -28.07 53.39
CA TYR A 134 3.62 -28.67 53.75
C TYR A 134 3.60 -30.05 53.02
N GLY A 135 3.95 -31.19 53.61
CA GLY A 135 3.58 -31.69 54.92
C GLY A 135 2.25 -32.44 54.85
N ILE A 136 2.19 -33.66 54.30
CA ILE A 136 1.14 -34.65 54.60
C ILE A 136 1.72 -36.08 54.60
N ARG A 137 1.41 -36.79 55.69
CA ARG A 137 1.85 -38.12 56.10
C ARG A 137 1.18 -39.21 55.25
N ARG A 138 1.95 -40.24 54.86
CA ARG A 138 1.42 -41.52 54.38
C ARG A 138 0.82 -42.29 55.56
N ARG A 139 -0.37 -42.85 55.39
CA ARG A 139 -0.82 -44.03 56.13
C ARG A 139 -0.54 -45.26 55.29
#